data_AF-A0A3Q2R3D0-F1
#
_entry.id   AF-A0A3Q2R3D0-F1
#
_cell.length_a   1.000
_cell.length_b   1.000
_cell.length_c   1.000
_cell.angle_alpha   90.00
_cell.angle_beta   90.00
_cell.angle_gamma   90.00
#
_symmetry.space_group_name_H-M   'P 1'
#
loop_
_entity.id
_entity.type
_entity.pdbx_description
1 polymer ?
#
loop_
_entity_poly.entity_id
_entity_poly.type
_entity_poly.pdbx_seq_one_letter_code
_entity_poly.pdbx_strand_id
1 'polypeptide(L)' 'MSTSRQLSESRAIPTRTVLINDTTQLPHDYCTTPGGTLFSTTPGGERQMDD' A
#
# COMPACT_ATOMS: atom_id res chain seq x y z
N MET A 1 20.33 20.82 26.37
CA MET A 1 19.01 20.68 25.71
C MET A 1 18.99 19.32 25.03
N SER A 2 18.47 18.28 25.67
CA SER A 2 18.35 16.96 25.03
C SER A 2 17.09 16.97 24.18
N THR A 3 17.21 16.77 22.87
CA THR A 3 16.06 16.68 21.97
C THR A 3 15.38 15.34 22.21
N SER A 4 14.22 15.38 22.84
CA SER A 4 13.33 14.24 22.99
C SER A 4 13.01 13.69 21.59
N ARG A 5 13.52 12.50 21.25
CA ARG A 5 13.11 11.80 20.02
C ARG A 5 11.67 11.38 20.21
N GLN A 6 10.75 12.14 19.64
CA GLN A 6 9.34 11.79 19.58
C GLN A 6 9.23 10.58 18.64
N LEU A 7 9.19 9.36 19.20
CA LEU A 7 8.87 8.17 18.41
C LEU A 7 7.42 8.32 17.97
N SER A 8 7.20 8.54 16.67
CA SER A 8 5.86 8.40 16.09
C SER A 8 5.46 6.94 16.24
N GLU A 9 4.38 6.67 16.96
CA GLU A 9 3.78 5.34 16.99
C GLU A 9 3.41 4.96 15.55
N SER A 10 3.90 3.80 15.09
CA SER A 10 3.54 3.27 13.78
C SER A 10 2.10 2.77 13.86
N ARG A 11 1.19 3.41 13.13
CA ARG A 11 -0.20 2.97 13.01
C ARG A 11 -0.32 2.04 11.81
N ALA A 12 -1.12 0.97 11.95
CA ALA A 12 -1.36 0.04 10.86
C ALA A 12 -1.95 0.77 9.64
N ILE A 13 -1.36 0.55 8.47
CA ILE A 13 -1.88 1.09 7.20
C ILE A 13 -3.15 0.30 6.81
N PRO A 14 -4.30 0.96 6.62
CA PRO A 14 -5.51 0.33 6.11
C PRO A 14 -5.24 -0.46 4.82
N THR A 15 -5.85 -1.64 4.69
CA THR A 15 -5.67 -2.53 3.54
C THR A 15 -7.02 -2.78 2.87
N ARG A 16 -7.09 -2.66 1.54
CA ARG A 16 -8.25 -3.01 0.72
C ARG A 16 -7.83 -4.03 -0.34
N THR A 17 -8.67 -5.02 -0.60
CA THR A 17 -8.47 -5.98 -1.70
C THR A 17 -9.41 -5.64 -2.85
N VAL A 18 -8.88 -5.63 -4.07
CA VAL A 18 -9.62 -5.33 -5.31
C VAL A 18 -9.43 -6.47 -6.30
N LEU A 19 -10.54 -6.94 -6.88
CA LEU A 19 -10.52 -7.98 -7.90
C LEU A 19 -10.29 -7.34 -9.27
N ILE A 20 -9.26 -7.78 -10.00
CA ILE A 20 -8.95 -7.32 -11.34
C ILE A 20 -9.44 -8.35 -12.36
N ASN A 21 -10.47 -7.96 -13.13
CA ASN A 21 -11.03 -8.84 -14.16
C ASN A 21 -10.45 -8.60 -15.56
N ASP A 22 -9.83 -7.44 -15.77
CA ASP A 22 -9.27 -7.04 -17.05
C ASP A 22 -8.03 -6.15 -16.85
N THR A 23 -7.08 -6.23 -17.78
CA THR A 23 -5.82 -5.46 -17.73
C THR A 23 -6.00 -3.95 -17.67
N THR A 24 -7.12 -3.41 -18.15
CA THR A 24 -7.46 -1.99 -18.06
C THR A 24 -7.76 -1.51 -16.64
N GLN A 25 -7.99 -2.44 -15.70
CA GLN A 25 -8.23 -2.13 -14.28
C GLN A 25 -6.93 -2.11 -13.46
N LEU A 26 -5.78 -2.45 -14.06
CA LEU A 26 -4.50 -2.39 -13.37
C LEU A 26 -4.15 -0.94 -13.03
N PRO A 27 -3.73 -0.66 -11.78
CA PRO A 27 -3.19 0.64 -11.43
C PRO A 27 -2.00 1.03 -12.33
N HIS A 28 -1.74 2.31 -12.52
CA HIS A 28 -0.57 2.72 -13.33
C HIS A 28 0.75 2.56 -12.56
N ASP A 29 0.68 2.49 -11.24
CA ASP A 29 1.78 2.53 -10.27
C ASP A 29 1.79 1.31 -9.34
N TYR A 30 1.28 0.16 -9.81
CA TYR A 30 1.36 -1.07 -9.04
C TYR A 30 2.81 -1.55 -8.88
N CYS A 31 3.02 -2.28 -7.79
CA CYS A 31 4.21 -3.07 -7.52
C CYS A 31 3.83 -4.54 -7.42
N THR A 32 4.79 -5.43 -7.64
CA THR A 32 4.57 -6.88 -7.54
C THR A 32 5.52 -7.46 -6.51
N THR A 33 5.00 -8.28 -5.60
CA THR A 33 5.84 -9.08 -4.70
C THR A 33 6.48 -10.25 -5.48
N PRO A 34 7.60 -10.83 -5.03
CA PRO A 34 8.16 -12.03 -5.67
C PRO A 34 7.19 -13.22 -5.77
N GLY A 35 6.15 -13.27 -4.92
CA GLY A 35 5.08 -14.26 -4.99
C GLY A 35 3.98 -13.98 -6.02
N GLY A 36 4.07 -12.86 -6.75
CA GLY A 36 3.12 -12.49 -7.81
C GLY A 36 1.96 -11.59 -7.37
N THR A 37 1.82 -11.29 -6.07
CA THR A 37 0.74 -10.40 -5.59
C THR A 37 1.01 -8.95 -5.98
N LEU A 38 -0.02 -8.31 -6.55
CA LEU A 38 -0.01 -6.90 -6.95
C LEU A 38 -0.45 -6.02 -5.78
N PHE A 39 0.18 -4.85 -5.63
CA PHE A 39 -0.21 -3.87 -4.62
C PHE A 39 0.15 -2.45 -5.03
N SER A 40 -0.58 -1.47 -4.50
CA SER A 40 -0.28 -0.04 -4.64
C SER A 40 -0.52 0.68 -3.31
N THR A 41 0.02 1.90 -3.18
CA THR A 41 -0.24 2.78 -2.04
C THR A 41 -0.70 4.12 -2.57
N THR A 42 -1.91 4.54 -2.21
CA THR A 42 -2.40 5.85 -2.66
C THR A 42 -1.76 6.95 -1.80
N PRO A 43 -1.73 8.21 -2.26
CA PRO A 43 -1.19 9.34 -1.49
C PRO A 43 -1.82 9.51 -0.09
N GLY A 44 -3.04 9.00 0.12
CA GLY A 44 -3.70 8.96 1.43
C GLY A 44 -3.10 7.96 2.43
N GLY A 45 -2.13 7.15 1.99
CA GLY A 45 -1.44 6.18 2.82
C GLY A 45 -2.24 4.90 3.05
N GLU A 46 -3.21 4.58 2.20
CA GLU A 46 -3.91 3.29 2.17
C GLU A 46 -3.19 2.31 1.24
N ARG A 47 -3.13 1.04 1.63
CA ARG A 47 -2.62 -0.03 0.78
C ARG A 47 -3.78 -0.71 0.06
N GLN A 48 -3.63 -0.88 -1.24
CA GLN A 48 -4.49 -1.71 -2.05
C GLN A 48 -3.73 -2.96 -2.47
N MET A 49 -4.34 -4.13 -2.30
CA MET A 49 -3.88 -5.41 -2.84
C MET A 49 -4.81 -5.78 -3.97
N ASP A 50 -4.25 -6.19 -5.10
CA ASP A 50 -5.01 -6.58 -6.27
C ASP A 50 -4.90 -8.10 -6.47
N ASP A 51 -6.05 -8.75 -6.66
CA ASP A 51 -6.23 -10.20 -6.89
C ASP A 51 -6.77 -10.48 -8.30
#